data_AF-E4RYU7-F1
#
_entry.id   AF-E4RYU7-F1
#
_cell.length_a   1.000
_cell.length_b   1.000
_cell.length_c   1.000
_cell.angle_alpha   90.00
_cell.angle_beta   90.00
_cell.angle_gamma   90.00
#
_symmetry.space_group_name_H-M   'P 1'
#
loop_
_entity.id
_entity.type
_entity.pdbx_description
1 polymer ?
#
loop_
_entity_poly.entity_id
_entity_poly.type
_entity_poly.pdbx_seq_one_letter_code
_entity_poly.pdbx_strand_id
1 'polypeptide(L)'
;MDKRIEEVKSGNRETIGQIYKEYRAGFILFLSRYSLSKEEIADIYQDAIIAFVENVQKGKCDDLSVELKTYLFSIGKYMAFKRMRNQREIDPHELESHWYQEEKEEIPNLEPALSRLGKRCYEILKLFYYEGKKLEQIQEIMGYDKKDVLKSQKSRCLKQLKDYYGKD
;
A
#
# COMPACT_ATOMS: atom_id res chain seq x y z
N MET A 1 10.24 20.43 7.03
CA MET A 1 10.77 19.08 7.24
C MET A 1 9.65 18.22 7.82
N ASP A 2 9.37 17.05 7.24
CA ASP A 2 8.23 16.22 7.64
C ASP A 2 8.42 15.73 9.10
N LYS A 3 7.41 15.96 9.95
CA LYS A 3 7.42 15.58 11.37
C LYS A 3 7.76 14.10 11.57
N ARG A 4 7.29 13.22 10.67
CA ARG A 4 7.56 11.78 10.74
C ARG A 4 9.04 11.45 10.53
N ILE A 5 9.75 12.22 9.72
CA ILE A 5 11.19 12.03 9.47
C ILE A 5 11.97 12.35 10.75
N GLU A 6 11.66 13.47 11.41
CA GLU A 6 12.30 13.86 12.67
C GLU A 6 12.06 12.84 13.78
N GLU A 7 10.84 12.32 13.89
CA GLU A 7 10.50 11.28 14.86
C GLU A 7 11.26 9.97 14.58
N VAL A 8 11.41 9.56 13.32
CA VAL A 8 12.21 8.38 12.97
C VAL A 8 13.70 8.63 13.23
N LYS A 9 14.21 9.82 12.90
CA LYS A 9 15.60 10.22 13.20
C LYS A 9 15.92 10.13 14.68
N SER A 10 15.02 10.56 15.55
CA SER A 10 15.19 10.47 17.00
C SER A 10 15.04 9.04 17.54
N GLY A 11 14.78 8.05 16.68
CA GLY A 11 14.55 6.66 17.09
C GLY A 11 13.22 6.44 17.81
N ASN A 12 12.20 7.27 17.54
CA ASN A 12 10.89 7.12 18.15
C ASN A 12 10.26 5.78 17.74
N ARG A 13 10.28 4.82 18.68
CA ARG A 13 9.80 3.44 18.46
C ARG A 13 8.32 3.36 18.12
N GLU A 14 7.51 4.29 18.64
CA GLU A 14 6.08 4.31 18.35
C GLU A 14 5.84 4.67 16.87
N THR A 15 6.50 5.73 16.40
CA THR A 15 6.39 6.18 15.00
C THR A 15 6.92 5.12 14.04
N ILE A 16 8.06 4.51 14.35
CA ILE A 16 8.63 3.39 13.56
C ILE A 16 7.64 2.20 13.55
N GLY A 17 7.06 1.85 14.70
CA GLY A 17 6.06 0.79 14.81
C GLY A 17 4.78 1.08 14.03
N GLN A 18 4.35 2.33 13.95
CA GLN A 18 3.21 2.77 13.14
C GLN A 18 3.53 2.62 11.64
N ILE A 19 4.68 3.13 11.18
CA ILE A 19 5.17 2.98 9.79
C ILE A 19 5.22 1.50 9.39
N TYR A 20 5.80 0.66 10.27
CA TYR A 20 5.88 -0.78 10.06
C TYR A 20 4.49 -1.42 9.89
N LYS A 21 3.48 -1.03 10.68
CA LYS A 21 2.13 -1.59 10.56
C LYS A 21 1.39 -1.06 9.34
N GLU A 22 1.50 0.24 9.08
CA GLU A 22 0.80 0.97 8.02
C GLU A 22 1.22 0.48 6.64
N TYR A 23 2.53 0.30 6.41
CA TYR A 23 3.05 0.03 5.08
C TYR A 23 3.16 -1.45 4.73
N ARG A 24 3.11 -2.36 5.72
CA ARG A 24 3.33 -3.80 5.51
C ARG A 24 2.41 -4.42 4.46
N ALA A 25 1.10 -4.18 4.56
CA ALA A 25 0.14 -4.81 3.64
C ALA A 25 0.35 -4.34 2.19
N GLY A 26 0.57 -3.03 2.01
CA GLY A 26 0.86 -2.46 0.70
C GLY A 26 2.19 -2.95 0.14
N PHE A 27 3.21 -3.11 0.98
CA PHE A 27 4.53 -3.59 0.57
C PHE A 27 4.50 -5.04 0.13
N ILE A 28 3.78 -5.90 0.87
CA ILE A 28 3.61 -7.31 0.48
C ILE A 28 2.88 -7.42 -0.85
N LEU A 29 1.79 -6.66 -1.03
CA LEU A 29 1.06 -6.63 -2.31
C LEU A 29 1.96 -6.10 -3.44
N PHE A 30 2.77 -5.09 -3.15
CA PHE A 30 3.71 -4.52 -4.11
C PHE A 30 4.72 -5.56 -4.56
N LEU A 31 5.34 -6.32 -3.65
CA LEU A 31 6.34 -7.33 -4.04
C LEU A 31 5.75 -8.66 -4.49
N SER A 32 4.47 -8.96 -4.22
CA SER A 32 3.85 -10.22 -4.64
C SER A 32 3.71 -10.39 -6.15
N ARG A 33 3.93 -9.31 -6.91
CA ARG A 33 4.00 -9.35 -8.39
C ARG A 33 5.31 -9.98 -8.89
N TYR A 34 6.33 -10.03 -8.04
CA TYR A 34 7.59 -10.69 -8.35
C TYR A 34 7.53 -12.15 -7.93
N SER A 35 8.36 -12.97 -8.57
CA SER A 35 8.47 -14.40 -8.30
C SER A 35 9.20 -14.69 -6.98
N LEU A 36 8.67 -14.21 -5.86
CA LEU A 36 9.18 -14.37 -4.50
C LEU A 36 8.11 -15.03 -3.63
N SER A 37 8.53 -15.86 -2.66
CA SER A 37 7.61 -16.43 -1.68
C SER A 37 7.09 -15.36 -0.71
N LYS A 38 5.98 -15.66 -0.03
CA LYS A 38 5.44 -14.76 1.01
C LYS A 38 6.41 -14.60 2.18
N GLU A 39 7.15 -15.66 2.53
CA GLU A 39 8.19 -15.62 3.54
C GLU A 39 9.34 -14.71 3.09
N GLU A 40 9.81 -14.86 1.85
CA GLU A 40 10.89 -14.02 1.32
C GLU A 40 10.51 -12.53 1.28
N ILE A 41 9.28 -12.22 0.89
CA ILE A 41 8.76 -10.85 0.89
C ILE A 41 8.67 -10.30 2.32
N ALA A 42 8.26 -11.13 3.28
CA ALA A 42 8.20 -10.73 4.68
C ALA A 42 9.59 -10.45 5.27
N ASP A 43 10.59 -11.25 4.92
CA ASP A 43 11.99 -11.05 5.31
C ASP A 43 12.54 -9.76 4.69
N ILE A 44 12.32 -9.56 3.38
CA ILE A 44 12.71 -8.31 2.69
C ILE A 44 12.06 -7.09 3.35
N TYR A 45 10.81 -7.21 3.83
CA TYR A 45 10.16 -6.10 4.52
C TYR A 45 10.84 -5.74 5.84
N GLN A 46 11.30 -6.72 6.63
CA GLN A 46 12.06 -6.45 7.85
C GLN A 46 13.35 -5.71 7.53
N ASP A 47 14.12 -6.23 6.58
CA ASP A 47 15.40 -5.66 6.17
C ASP A 47 15.22 -4.24 5.60
N ALA A 48 14.17 -4.03 4.80
CA ALA A 48 13.85 -2.74 4.22
C ALA A 48 13.50 -1.69 5.30
N ILE A 49 12.75 -2.09 6.34
CA ILE A 49 12.44 -1.20 7.47
C ILE A 49 13.70 -0.82 8.25
N ILE A 50 14.59 -1.78 8.51
CA ILE A 50 15.86 -1.51 9.19
C ILE A 50 16.71 -0.53 8.37
N ALA A 51 16.90 -0.82 7.07
CA ALA A 51 17.66 0.04 6.18
C ALA A 51 17.03 1.44 6.03
N PHE A 52 15.70 1.52 6.01
CA PHE A 52 14.96 2.79 5.99
C PHE A 52 15.26 3.63 7.23
N VAL A 53 15.11 3.06 8.43
CA VAL A 53 15.39 3.77 9.69
C VAL A 53 16.84 4.25 9.74
N GLU A 54 17.80 3.40 9.36
CA GLU A 54 19.20 3.79 9.30
C GLU A 54 19.45 4.93 8.29
N ASN A 55 18.84 4.88 7.11
CA ASN A 55 19.01 5.93 6.09
C ASN A 55 18.44 7.26 6.58
N VAL A 56 17.28 7.24 7.25
CA VAL A 56 16.67 8.43 7.84
C VAL A 56 17.58 9.00 8.95
N GLN A 57 18.08 8.16 9.86
CA GLN A 57 19.00 8.58 10.92
C GLN A 57 20.32 9.15 10.40
N LYS A 58 20.80 8.65 9.25
CA LYS A 58 22.00 9.14 8.55
C LYS A 58 21.74 10.43 7.73
N GLY A 59 20.53 10.98 7.78
CA GLY A 59 20.17 12.22 7.08
C GLY A 59 19.92 12.06 5.57
N LYS A 60 19.85 10.83 5.05
CA LYS A 60 19.64 10.61 3.60
C LYS A 60 18.24 10.97 3.11
N CYS A 61 17.32 11.28 4.04
CA CYS A 61 15.93 11.63 3.74
C CYS A 61 15.64 13.11 4.03
N ASP A 62 16.66 13.94 4.26
CA ASP A 62 16.48 15.33 4.70
C ASP A 62 15.90 16.20 3.58
N ASP A 63 16.29 15.92 2.34
CA ASP A 63 15.81 16.55 1.12
C ASP A 63 14.98 15.59 0.25
N LEU A 64 14.26 14.66 0.88
CA LEU A 64 13.50 13.66 0.15
C LEU A 64 12.41 14.32 -0.71
N SER A 65 12.47 14.13 -2.03
CA SER A 65 11.48 14.66 -2.98
C SER A 65 10.23 13.79 -3.13
N VAL A 66 10.23 12.62 -2.50
CA VAL A 66 9.16 11.61 -2.58
C VAL A 66 8.61 11.29 -1.19
N GLU A 67 7.43 10.68 -1.12
CA GLU A 67 6.86 10.22 0.15
C GLU A 67 7.71 9.10 0.79
N LEU A 68 7.70 9.02 2.13
CA LEU A 68 8.41 7.98 2.89
C LEU A 68 8.01 6.56 2.48
N LYS A 69 6.72 6.37 2.17
CA LYS A 69 6.21 5.10 1.66
C LYS A 69 6.92 4.70 0.36
N THR A 70 7.00 5.62 -0.60
CA THR A 70 7.66 5.40 -1.88
C THR A 70 9.13 5.06 -1.67
N TYR A 71 9.83 5.81 -0.81
CA TYR A 71 11.23 5.55 -0.51
C TYR A 71 11.47 4.16 0.12
N LEU A 72 10.66 3.77 1.11
CA LEU A 72 10.71 2.42 1.70
C LEU A 72 10.47 1.34 0.64
N PHE A 73 9.49 1.53 -0.24
CA PHE A 73 9.18 0.57 -1.29
C PHE A 73 10.32 0.46 -2.32
N SER A 74 11.02 1.56 -2.61
CA SER A 74 12.23 1.53 -3.46
C SER A 74 13.37 0.72 -2.83
N ILE A 75 13.58 0.84 -1.51
CA ILE A 75 14.55 0.00 -0.78
C ILE A 75 14.18 -1.48 -0.92
N GLY A 76 12.91 -1.79 -0.68
CA GLY A 76 12.37 -3.15 -0.82
C GLY A 76 12.52 -3.73 -2.22
N LYS A 77 12.17 -2.93 -3.24
CA LYS A 77 12.32 -3.28 -4.66
C LYS A 77 13.78 -3.65 -4.95
N TYR A 78 14.72 -2.80 -4.53
CA TYR A 78 16.16 -3.07 -4.69
C TYR A 78 16.59 -4.41 -4.05
N MET A 79 16.17 -4.66 -2.81
CA MET A 79 16.49 -5.90 -2.08
C MET A 79 15.90 -7.14 -2.76
N ALA A 80 14.65 -7.07 -3.21
CA ALA A 80 13.96 -8.13 -3.95
C ALA A 80 14.75 -8.52 -5.21
N PHE A 81 15.13 -7.54 -6.02
CA PHE A 81 15.91 -7.77 -7.23
C PHE A 81 17.29 -8.34 -6.94
N LYS A 82 18.01 -7.81 -5.95
CA LYS A 82 19.32 -8.34 -5.54
C LYS A 82 19.21 -9.81 -5.14
N ARG A 83 18.15 -10.19 -4.43
CA ARG A 83 17.89 -11.59 -4.03
C ARG A 83 17.58 -12.48 -5.23
N MET A 84 16.70 -12.03 -6.12
CA MET A 84 16.37 -12.76 -7.36
C MET A 84 17.59 -12.99 -8.24
N ARG A 85 18.45 -11.97 -8.40
CA ARG A 85 19.71 -12.09 -9.15
C ARG A 85 20.64 -13.16 -8.55
N ASN A 86 20.79 -13.16 -7.23
CA ASN A 86 21.69 -14.08 -6.55
C ASN A 86 21.17 -15.53 -6.49
N GLN A 87 19.85 -15.73 -6.51
CA GLN A 87 19.24 -17.06 -6.39
C GLN A 87 19.07 -17.78 -7.74
N ARG A 88 19.00 -17.05 -8.86
CA ARG A 88 18.50 -17.60 -10.12
C ARG A 88 19.40 -17.42 -11.33
N GLU A 89 20.61 -16.87 -11.17
CA GLU A 89 21.49 -16.51 -12.30
C GLU A 89 20.73 -15.74 -13.41
N ILE A 90 19.74 -14.91 -13.03
CA ILE A 90 18.93 -14.16 -13.99
C ILE A 90 19.82 -13.15 -14.71
N ASP A 91 19.68 -13.08 -16.03
CA ASP A 91 20.39 -12.14 -16.88
C ASP A 91 20.15 -10.69 -16.38
N PRO A 92 21.22 -9.91 -16.13
CA PRO A 92 21.10 -8.52 -15.74
C PRO A 92 20.17 -7.67 -16.64
N HIS A 93 20.07 -7.96 -17.94
CA HIS A 93 19.20 -7.25 -18.87
C HIS A 93 17.71 -7.56 -18.67
N GLU A 94 17.35 -8.80 -18.32
CA GLU A 94 15.96 -9.13 -17.96
C GLU A 94 15.56 -8.39 -16.67
N LEU A 95 16.49 -8.30 -15.71
CA LEU A 95 16.29 -7.61 -14.44
C LEU A 95 16.15 -6.08 -14.60
N GLU A 96 16.94 -5.49 -15.49
CA GLU A 96 16.95 -4.05 -15.77
C GLU A 96 15.68 -3.61 -16.51
N SER A 97 15.17 -4.44 -17.44
CA SER A 97 13.86 -4.24 -18.09
C SER A 97 12.73 -4.09 -17.05
N HIS A 98 12.73 -4.93 -16.01
CA HIS A 98 11.76 -4.83 -14.90
C HIS A 98 11.92 -3.58 -14.01
N TRP A 99 13.07 -2.90 -14.06
CA TRP A 99 13.29 -1.65 -13.32
C TRP A 99 12.60 -0.46 -14.01
N TYR A 100 12.66 -0.43 -15.34
CA TYR A 100 12.17 0.65 -16.21
C TYR A 100 10.77 0.42 -16.78
N GLN A 101 10.22 -0.79 -16.70
CA GLN A 101 8.79 -0.96 -16.84
C GLN A 101 8.12 -0.26 -15.64
N GLU A 102 7.74 0.99 -15.85
CA GLU A 102 6.46 1.48 -15.35
C GLU A 102 5.43 0.48 -15.87
N GLU A 103 5.15 -0.56 -15.10
CA GLU A 103 3.92 -1.31 -15.28
C GLU A 103 2.84 -0.23 -15.32
N LYS A 104 2.27 -0.01 -16.52
CA LYS A 104 0.93 0.56 -16.62
C LYS A 104 0.15 -0.26 -15.63
N GLU A 105 -0.15 0.30 -14.47
CA GLU A 105 -1.09 -0.31 -13.56
C GLU A 105 -2.31 -0.55 -14.44
N GLU A 106 -2.59 -1.81 -14.78
CA GLU A 106 -3.89 -2.17 -15.30
C GLU A 106 -4.83 -1.83 -14.16
N ILE A 107 -5.34 -0.59 -14.18
CA ILE A 107 -6.33 -0.15 -13.23
C ILE A 107 -7.45 -1.15 -13.41
N PRO A 108 -7.72 -1.99 -12.40
CA PRO A 108 -8.69 -3.06 -12.54
C PRO A 108 -10.01 -2.42 -12.96
N ASN A 109 -10.60 -2.90 -14.04
CA ASN A 109 -11.86 -2.35 -14.53
C ASN A 109 -12.96 -2.71 -13.54
N LEU A 110 -13.21 -1.80 -12.59
CA LEU A 110 -14.21 -1.97 -11.54
C LEU A 110 -15.62 -1.59 -12.03
N GLU A 111 -15.78 -0.96 -13.19
CA GLU A 111 -17.07 -0.50 -13.71
C GLU A 111 -18.14 -1.59 -13.71
N PRO A 112 -17.90 -2.82 -14.23
CA PRO A 112 -18.92 -3.88 -14.23
C PRO A 112 -19.34 -4.28 -12.81
N ALA A 113 -18.37 -4.43 -11.91
CA ALA A 113 -18.63 -4.84 -10.53
C ALA A 113 -19.33 -3.72 -9.72
N LEU A 114 -18.96 -2.45 -9.96
CA LEU A 114 -19.58 -1.27 -9.35
C LEU A 114 -21.03 -1.08 -9.82
N SER A 115 -21.32 -1.33 -11.10
CA SER A 115 -22.67 -1.22 -11.66
C SER A 115 -23.66 -2.22 -11.03
N ARG A 116 -23.16 -3.37 -10.53
CA ARG A 116 -23.94 -4.39 -9.83
C ARG A 116 -24.21 -4.03 -8.36
N LEU A 117 -23.52 -3.03 -7.80
CA LEU A 117 -23.82 -2.56 -6.45
C LEU A 117 -25.12 -1.74 -6.43
N GLY A 118 -25.91 -1.92 -5.38
CA GLY A 118 -27.02 -1.01 -5.11
C GLY A 118 -26.51 0.42 -4.87
N LYS A 119 -27.31 1.43 -5.26
CA LYS A 119 -26.98 2.88 -5.15
C LYS A 119 -26.36 3.26 -3.80
N ARG A 120 -26.91 2.75 -2.69
CA ARG A 120 -26.42 3.05 -1.35
C ARG A 120 -25.01 2.49 -1.08
N CYS A 121 -24.69 1.30 -1.59
CA CYS A 121 -23.35 0.74 -1.46
C CYS A 121 -22.33 1.46 -2.34
N TYR A 122 -22.72 1.79 -3.57
CA TYR A 122 -21.89 2.59 -4.47
C TYR A 122 -21.52 3.93 -3.82
N GLU A 123 -22.50 4.66 -3.30
CA GLU A 123 -22.28 5.98 -2.69
C GLU A 123 -21.37 5.91 -1.46
N ILE A 124 -21.53 4.90 -0.59
CA ILE A 124 -20.64 4.69 0.55
C ILE A 124 -19.19 4.50 0.10
N LEU A 125 -18.96 3.64 -0.90
CA LEU A 125 -17.61 3.34 -1.38
C LEU A 125 -17.01 4.54 -2.12
N LYS A 126 -17.79 5.27 -2.91
CA LYS A 126 -17.37 6.50 -3.58
C LYS A 126 -16.95 7.56 -2.58
N LEU A 127 -17.80 7.89 -1.60
CA LEU A 127 -17.50 8.91 -0.58
C LEU A 127 -16.26 8.55 0.23
N PHE A 128 -16.04 7.27 0.52
CA PHE A 128 -14.89 6.81 1.31
C PHE A 128 -13.59 6.73 0.50
N TYR A 129 -13.60 6.05 -0.66
CA TYR A 129 -12.39 5.73 -1.41
C TYR A 129 -12.06 6.75 -2.50
N TYR A 130 -13.07 7.33 -3.15
CA TYR A 130 -12.86 8.31 -4.21
C TYR A 130 -12.77 9.74 -3.67
N GLU A 131 -13.65 10.10 -2.74
CA GLU A 131 -13.68 11.45 -2.14
C GLU A 131 -12.92 11.56 -0.81
N GLY A 132 -12.37 10.45 -0.29
CA GLY A 132 -11.51 10.44 0.90
C GLY A 132 -12.19 10.89 2.20
N LYS A 133 -13.53 10.87 2.28
CA LYS A 133 -14.24 11.36 3.46
C LYS A 133 -14.08 10.44 4.67
N LYS A 134 -14.00 11.04 5.86
CA LYS A 134 -14.02 10.30 7.13
C LYS A 134 -15.41 9.74 7.40
N LEU A 135 -15.48 8.66 8.20
CA LEU A 135 -16.74 7.97 8.49
C LEU A 135 -17.79 8.88 9.13
N GLU A 136 -17.37 9.86 9.93
CA GLU A 136 -18.24 10.87 10.54
C GLU A 136 -18.93 11.73 9.47
N GLN A 137 -18.15 12.20 8.48
CA GLN A 137 -18.68 13.02 7.39
C GLN A 137 -19.64 12.21 6.51
N ILE A 138 -19.30 10.95 6.23
CA ILE A 138 -20.16 10.05 5.45
C ILE A 138 -21.45 9.74 6.23
N GLN A 139 -21.37 9.57 7.55
CA GLN A 139 -22.52 9.34 8.41
C GLN A 139 -23.52 10.48 8.29
N GLU A 140 -23.04 11.73 8.38
CA GLU A 140 -23.86 12.93 8.23
C GLU A 140 -24.46 13.04 6.81
N ILE A 141 -23.64 12.89 5.78
CA ILE A 141 -24.08 12.98 4.37
C ILE A 141 -25.16 11.95 4.04
N MET A 142 -25.01 10.72 4.56
CA MET A 142 -25.89 9.61 4.24
C MET A 142 -26.99 9.34 5.28
N GLY A 143 -27.08 10.18 6.33
CA GLY A 143 -28.11 10.08 7.36
C GLY A 143 -28.07 8.77 8.14
N TYR A 144 -26.89 8.29 8.53
CA TYR A 144 -26.77 7.12 9.41
C TYR A 144 -26.84 7.55 10.88
N ASP A 145 -27.69 6.90 11.67
CA ASP A 145 -27.83 7.22 13.11
C ASP A 145 -26.57 6.86 13.92
N LYS A 146 -25.85 5.81 13.50
CA LYS A 146 -24.68 5.29 14.21
C LYS A 146 -23.52 5.01 13.25
N LYS A 147 -22.34 5.51 13.61
CA LYS A 147 -21.08 5.25 12.90
C LYS A 147 -20.78 3.76 12.72
N ASP A 148 -21.10 2.93 13.71
CA ASP A 148 -20.85 1.48 13.66
C ASP A 148 -21.71 0.77 12.61
N VAL A 149 -22.92 1.27 12.37
CA VAL A 149 -23.81 0.76 11.32
C VAL A 149 -23.23 1.10 9.96
N LEU A 150 -22.77 2.34 9.76
CA LEU A 150 -22.08 2.75 8.53
C LEU A 150 -20.80 1.93 8.31
N LYS A 151 -19.97 1.73 9.34
CA LYS A 151 -18.73 0.95 9.26
C LYS A 151 -19.01 -0.50 8.84
N SER A 152 -20.03 -1.11 9.45
CA SER A 152 -20.49 -2.46 9.11
C SER A 152 -21.04 -2.53 7.70
N GLN A 153 -21.85 -1.54 7.28
CA GLN A 153 -22.39 -1.46 5.93
C GLN A 153 -21.28 -1.31 4.89
N LYS A 154 -20.31 -0.42 5.10
CA LYS A 154 -19.13 -0.26 4.23
C LYS A 154 -18.39 -1.58 4.06
N SER A 155 -18.18 -2.33 5.14
CA SER A 155 -17.54 -3.65 5.09
C SER A 155 -18.32 -4.64 4.22
N ARG A 156 -19.64 -4.69 4.35
CA ARG A 156 -20.50 -5.54 3.50
C ARG A 156 -20.47 -5.12 2.03
N CYS A 157 -20.57 -3.82 1.74
CA CYS A 157 -20.52 -3.30 0.37
C CYS A 157 -19.17 -3.61 -0.29
N LEU A 158 -18.06 -3.49 0.43
CA LEU A 158 -16.73 -3.86 -0.07
C LEU A 158 -16.62 -5.36 -0.34
N LYS A 159 -17.23 -6.21 0.50
CA LYS A 159 -17.30 -7.64 0.27
C LYS A 159 -18.11 -7.96 -1.00
N GLN A 160 -19.28 -7.34 -1.17
CA GLN A 160 -20.09 -7.50 -2.39
C GLN A 160 -19.35 -7.07 -3.65
N LEU A 161 -18.63 -5.94 -3.61
CA LEU A 161 -17.81 -5.48 -4.73
C LEU A 161 -16.76 -6.54 -5.11
N LYS A 162 -16.07 -7.12 -4.12
CA LYS A 162 -15.13 -8.23 -4.35
C LYS A 162 -15.80 -9.48 -4.91
N ASP A 163 -17.01 -9.80 -4.46
CA ASP A 163 -17.77 -10.97 -4.93
C ASP A 163 -18.26 -10.80 -6.37
N TYR A 164 -18.43 -9.56 -6.85
CA TYR A 164 -18.79 -9.24 -8.23
C TYR A 164 -17.59 -9.06 -9.14
N TYR A 165 -16.44 -8.68 -8.58
CA TYR A 165 -15.19 -8.55 -9.31
C TYR A 165 -14.70 -9.91 -9.82
N GLY A 166 -14.45 -10.02 -11.13
CA GLY A 166 -13.98 -11.26 -11.77
C GLY A 166 -15.07 -12.32 -12.04
N LYS A 167 -16.36 -11.96 -11.90
CA LYS A 167 -17.49 -12.79 -12.34
C LYS A 167 -18.12 -12.17 -13.58
N ASP A 168 -17.48 -12.37 -14.72
CA ASP A 168 -18.09 -12.17 -16.04
C ASP A 168 -18.65 -13.48 -16.57
#